data_AF-A0A7C0UKT7-F1
#
_entry.id   AF-A0A7C0UKT7-F1
#
_cell.length_a   1.000
_cell.length_b   1.000
_cell.length_c   1.000
_cell.angle_alpha   90.00
_cell.angle_beta   90.00
_cell.angle_gamma   90.00
#
_symmetry.space_group_name_H-M   'P 1'
#
loop_
_entity.id
_entity.type
_entity.pdbx_description
1 polymer ?
#
loop_
_entity_poly.entity_id
_entity_poly.type
_entity_poly.pdbx_seq_one_letter_code
_entity_poly.pdbx_strand_id
1 'polypeptide(L)' 'MKMAKVMLVDDEPEFTFIIRKILEKEGFEAVEAHNGREAL' A
#
# COMPACT_ATOMS: atom_id res chain seq x y z
N MET A 1 -18.47 -7.64 4.64
CA MET A 1 -17.10 -8.19 4.75
C MET A 1 -16.21 -7.08 5.30
N LYS A 2 -15.27 -7.39 6.21
CA LYS A 2 -14.38 -6.37 6.77
C LYS A 2 -13.29 -6.09 5.72
N MET A 3 -13.19 -4.84 5.27
CA MET A 3 -12.16 -4.40 4.33
C MET A 3 -10.81 -4.51 5.04
N ALA A 4 -9.89 -5.31 4.50
CA ALA A 4 -8.57 -5.43 5.09
C ALA A 4 -7.70 -4.24 4.66
N LYS A 5 -7.00 -3.65 5.63
CA LYS A 5 -6.07 -2.56 5.41
C LYS A 5 -4.66 -3.12 5.25
N VAL A 6 -3.98 -2.74 4.17
CA VAL A 6 -2.66 -3.23 3.76
C VAL A 6 -1.67 -2.07 3.77
N MET A 7 -0.49 -2.27 4.35
CA MET A 7 0.61 -1.32 4.31
C MET A 7 1.68 -1.82 3.34
N LEU A 8 2.03 -0.97 2.38
CA LEU A 8 3.06 -1.23 1.38
C LEU A 8 4.32 -0.49 1.80
N VAL A 9 5.44 -1.21 1.90
CA VAL A 9 6.73 -0.64 2.28
C VAL A 9 7.74 -0.99 1.21
N ASP A 10 8.12 -0.01 0.41
CA ASP A 10 9.09 -0.13 -0.68
C ASP A 10 9.67 1.26 -0.96
N ASP A 11 10.99 1.39 -1.09
CA ASP A 11 11.67 2.67 -1.33
C ASP A 11 11.49 3.19 -2.76
N GLU A 12 10.94 2.39 -3.68
CA GLU A 12 10.55 2.79 -5.03
C GLU A 12 9.07 3.24 -5.08
N PRO A 13 8.77 4.56 -5.19
CA PRO A 13 7.40 5.07 -5.15
C PRO A 13 6.52 4.58 -6.31
N GLU A 14 7.13 4.23 -7.45
CA GLU A 14 6.41 3.70 -8.60
C GLU A 14 5.80 2.32 -8.30
N PHE A 15 6.51 1.49 -7.52
CA PHE A 15 6.05 0.15 -7.16
C PHE A 15 4.93 0.21 -6.12
N THR A 16 5.08 1.00 -5.06
CA THR A 16 4.01 1.19 -4.05
C THR A 16 2.73 1.72 -4.68
N PHE A 17 2.85 2.65 -5.64
CA PHE A 17 1.71 3.22 -6.35
C PHE A 17 0.98 2.17 -7.20
N ILE A 18 1.71 1.38 -7.99
CA ILE A 18 1.12 0.32 -8.84
C ILE A 18 0.40 -0.71 -7.96
N ILE A 19 1.05 -1.17 -6.89
CA ILE A 19 0.49 -2.20 -5.99
C ILE A 19 -0.73 -1.65 -5.26
N ARG A 20 -0.70 -0.40 -4.78
CA ARG A 20 -1.87 0.25 -4.18
C ARG A 20 -3.05 0.23 -5.15
N LYS A 21 -2.84 0.59 -6.42
CA LYS A 21 -3.90 0.61 -7.43
C LYS A 21 -4.50 -0.76 -7.70
N ILE A 22 -3.69 -1.82 -7.64
CA ILE A 22 -4.18 -3.20 -7.76
C ILE A 22 -5.03 -3.56 -6.54
N LEU A 23 -4.53 -3.31 -5.33
CA LEU A 23 -5.25 -3.61 -4.08
C LEU A 23 -6.58 -2.83 -3.95
N GLU A 24 -6.59 -1.55 -4.31
CA GLU A 24 -7.80 -0.72 -4.33
C GLU A 24 -8.86 -1.27 -5.30
N LYS A 25 -8.45 -1.77 -6.47
CA LYS A 25 -9.35 -2.40 -7.45
C LYS A 25 -9.96 -3.70 -6.93
N GLU A 26 -9.21 -4.46 -6.14
CA GLU A 26 -9.66 -5.69 -5.49
C GLU A 26 -10.48 -5.41 -4.21
N GLY A 27 -10.70 -4.13 -3.87
CA GLY A 27 -11.53 -3.73 -2.73
C GLY A 27 -10.81 -3.72 -1.39
N PHE A 28 -9.48 -3.60 -1.38
CA PHE A 28 -8.68 -3.40 -0.17
C PHE A 28 -8.40 -1.91 0.06
N GLU A 29 -8.17 -1.55 1.32
CA GLU A 29 -7.60 -0.24 1.66
C GLU A 29 -6.08 -0.39 1.70
N ALA A 30 -5.34 0.42 0.95
CA ALA A 30 -3.89 0.34 0.91
C ALA A 30 -3.24 1.70 1.24
N VAL A 31 -2.20 1.67 2.08
CA VAL A 31 -1.38 2.83 2.46
C VAL A 31 0.07 2.59 2.09
N GLU A 32 0.73 3.62 1.57
CA GLU A 32 2.10 3.57 1.08
C GLU A 32 3.07 4.13 2.13
N ALA A 33 4.26 3.55 2.23
CA ALA A 33 5.39 4.03 3.00
C ALA A 33 6.67 3.78 2.18
N HIS A 34 7.52 4.79 2.07
CA HIS A 34 8.73 4.73 1.22
C HIS A 34 10.01 4.49 2.00
N ASN A 35 9.90 4.22 3.30
CA ASN A 35 11.00 3.87 4.19
C ASN A 35 10.44 3.34 5.52
N GLY A 36 11.33 2.80 6.35
CA GLY A 36 10.95 2.26 7.66
C GLY A 36 10.39 3.28 8.64
N ARG A 37 10.66 4.59 8.48
CA ARG A 37 10.10 5.63 9.36
C ARG A 37 8.64 5.93 9.01
N GLU A 38 8.30 5.92 7.72
CA GLU A 38 6.92 6.09 7.26
C GLU A 38 6.04 4.87 7.55
N ALA A 39 6.64 3.69 7.75
CA ALA A 39 5.95 2.43 8.04
C ALA A 39 5.68 2.17 9.52
N LEU A 40 6.17 3.02 10.43
CA LEU A 40 5.98 2.90 11.89
C LEU A 40 4.76 3.70 12.37
#